data_AF-A0A924Q113-F1
#
_entry.id   AF-A0A924Q113-F1
#
_cell.length_a   1.000
_cell.length_b   1.000
_cell.length_c   1.000
_cell.angle_alpha   90.00
_cell.angle_beta   90.00
_cell.angle_gamma   90.00
#
_symmetry.space_group_name_H-M   'P 1'
#
loop_
_entity.id
_entity.type
_entity.pdbx_description
1 polymer ?
#
loop_
_entity_poly.entity_id
_entity_poly.type
_entity_poly.pdbx_seq_one_letter_code
_entity_poly.pdbx_strand_id
1 'polypeptide(L)' 'MLSAYSPKTQDLLKRLNAFFEQHIYPNEARHHAELEALRRAGDPWQPLKLIDELKVKAREVGLWNMFLPH' A
#
# COMPACT_ATOMS: atom_id res chain seq x y z
N MET A 1 20.52 24.94 -2.72
CA MET A 1 19.32 24.81 -1.86
C MET A 1 18.40 23.79 -2.52
N LEU A 2 18.13 22.66 -1.87
CA LEU A 2 17.11 21.74 -2.35
C LEU A 2 15.75 22.44 -2.18
N SER A 3 15.10 22.76 -3.29
CA SER A 3 13.76 23.36 -3.28
C SER A 3 12.80 22.43 -2.55
N ALA A 4 12.09 22.96 -1.55
CA ALA A 4 11.09 22.21 -0.81
C ALA A 4 10.01 21.67 -1.77
N TYR A 5 9.49 20.47 -1.46
CA TYR A 5 8.40 19.85 -2.22
C TYR A 5 7.18 20.78 -2.36
N SER A 6 6.45 20.65 -3.47
CA SER A 6 5.19 21.37 -3.66
C SER A 6 4.18 21.03 -2.55
N PRO A 7 3.21 21.92 -2.24
CA PRO A 7 2.16 21.63 -1.25
C PRO A 7 1.41 20.33 -1.54
N LYS A 8 1.17 20.02 -2.83
CA LYS A 8 0.54 18.76 -3.27
C LYS A 8 1.39 17.55 -2.88
N THR A 9 2.70 17.61 -3.11
CA THR A 9 3.63 16.52 -2.76
C THR A 9 3.73 16.33 -1.25
N GLN A 10 3.75 17.42 -0.48
CA GLN A 10 3.78 17.35 0.99
C GLN A 10 2.53 16.68 1.55
N ASP A 11 1.35 17.02 1.02
CA ASP A 11 0.09 16.41 1.43
C ASP A 11 0.01 14.92 1.04
N LEU A 12 0.50 14.54 -0.14
CA LEU A 12 0.62 13.13 -0.54
C LEU A 12 1.55 12.34 0.37
N LEU A 13 2.72 12.90 0.73
CA LEU A 13 3.64 12.26 1.68
C LEU A 13 3.00 12.05 3.05
N LYS A 14 2.25 13.04 3.54
CA LYS A 14 1.52 12.92 4.81
C LYS A 14 0.50 11.78 4.77
N ARG A 15 -0.32 11.72 3.70
CA ARG A 15 -1.31 10.65 3.51
C ARG A 15 -0.65 9.28 3.37
N LEU A 16 0.45 9.20 2.62
CA LEU A 16 1.22 7.97 2.42
C LEU A 16 1.78 7.43 3.74
N ASN A 17 2.45 8.29 4.52
CA ASN A 17 3.03 7.87 5.80
C ASN A 17 1.96 7.38 6.78
N ALA A 18 0.85 8.12 6.90
CA ALA A 18 -0.27 7.70 7.74
C ALA A 18 -0.88 6.37 7.28
N PHE A 19 -1.03 6.16 5.97
CA PHE A 19 -1.51 4.90 5.41
C PHE A 19 -0.57 3.73 5.73
N PHE A 20 0.75 3.96 5.65
CA PHE A 20 1.74 2.94 5.96
C PHE A 20 1.71 2.53 7.43
N GLU A 21 1.70 3.51 8.34
CA GLU A 21 1.60 3.28 9.79
C GLU A 21 0.32 2.52 10.17
N GLN A 22 -0.82 2.88 9.56
CA GLN A 22 -2.11 2.31 9.93
C GLN A 22 -2.42 0.99 9.25
N HIS A 23 -1.87 0.73 8.06
CA HIS A 23 -2.33 -0.36 7.20
C HIS A 23 -1.23 -1.22 6.59
N ILE A 24 -0.03 -0.70 6.31
CA ILE A 24 1.03 -1.51 5.70
C ILE A 24 1.83 -2.25 6.76
N TYR A 25 2.51 -1.51 7.66
CA TYR A 25 3.39 -2.13 8.65
C TYR A 25 2.67 -3.13 9.58
N PRO A 26 1.45 -2.85 10.08
CA PRO A 26 0.73 -3.81 10.92
C PRO A 26 0.35 -5.11 10.19
N ASN A 27 0.30 -5.10 8.85
CA ASN A 27 -0.12 -6.25 8.05
C ASN A 27 1.04 -7.02 7.41
N GLU A 28 2.31 -6.67 7.66
CA GLU A 28 3.46 -7.39 7.10
C GLU A 28 3.48 -8.88 7.49
N ALA A 29 3.18 -9.17 8.76
CA ALA A 29 3.10 -10.55 9.25
C ALA A 29 1.96 -11.34 8.58
N ARG A 30 0.80 -10.69 8.40
CA ARG A 30 -0.35 -11.30 7.69
C ARG A 30 -0.03 -11.54 6.22
N HIS A 31 0.64 -10.60 5.55
CA HIS A 31 1.09 -10.76 4.18
C HIS A 31 1.97 -11.99 4.01
N HIS A 32 2.99 -12.16 4.87
CA HIS A 32 3.84 -13.35 4.84
C HIS A 32 3.04 -14.64 5.10
N ALA A 33 2.11 -14.63 6.06
CA ALA A 33 1.29 -15.79 6.37
C ALA A 33 0.37 -16.21 5.20
N GLU A 34 -0.28 -15.25 4.53
CA GLU A 34 -1.12 -15.53 3.36
C GLU A 34 -0.28 -16.09 2.20
N LEU A 35 0.90 -15.51 1.94
CA LEU A 35 1.81 -15.99 0.89
C LEU A 35 2.34 -17.42 1.17
N GLU A 36 2.73 -17.71 2.41
CA GLU A 36 3.17 -19.05 2.82
C GLU A 36 2.04 -20.09 2.75
N ALA A 37 0.79 -19.68 3.01
CA ALA A 37 -0.37 -20.56 2.84
C ALA A 37 -0.56 -20.95 1.37
N LEU A 38 -0.44 -20.00 0.44
CA LEU A 38 -0.55 -20.26 -1.00
C LEU A 38 0.61 -21.14 -1.52
N ARG A 39 1.84 -20.90 -1.04
CA ARG A 39 2.99 -21.76 -1.34
C ARG A 39 2.75 -23.21 -0.92
N ARG A 40 2.23 -23.42 0.30
CA ARG A 40 1.89 -24.76 0.79
C ARG A 40 0.73 -25.41 0.04
N ALA A 41 -0.19 -24.62 -0.48
CA ALA A 41 -1.28 -25.10 -1.34
C ALA A 41 -0.81 -25.44 -2.78
N GLY A 42 0.42 -25.10 -3.16
CA GLY A 42 0.99 -25.40 -4.47
C GLY A 42 0.72 -24.35 -5.54
N ASP A 43 0.08 -23.23 -5.20
CA ASP A 43 -0.22 -22.14 -6.15
C ASP A 43 0.06 -20.75 -5.54
N PRO A 44 1.34 -20.31 -5.53
CA PRO A 44 1.75 -19.05 -4.94
C PRO A 44 1.40 -17.81 -5.76
N TRP A 45 0.79 -17.96 -6.94
CA TRP A 45 0.52 -16.86 -7.87
C TRP A 45 -0.90 -16.28 -7.73
N GLN A 46 -1.67 -16.78 -6.77
CA GLN A 46 -3.00 -16.25 -6.47
C GLN A 46 -2.93 -14.88 -5.80
N PRO A 47 -3.91 -13.99 -6.05
CA PRO A 47 -4.00 -12.71 -5.36
C PRO A 47 -4.20 -12.91 -3.86
N LEU A 48 -3.47 -12.13 -3.05
CA LEU A 48 -3.65 -12.12 -1.61
C LEU A 48 -4.89 -11.31 -1.24
N LYS A 49 -5.75 -11.88 -0.38
CA LYS A 49 -6.97 -11.22 0.11
C LYS A 49 -6.64 -9.91 0.80
N LEU A 50 -5.57 -9.89 1.60
CA LEU A 50 -5.07 -8.68 2.25
C LEU A 50 -4.80 -7.55 1.24
N ILE A 51 -4.18 -7.86 0.10
CA ILE A 51 -3.81 -6.84 -0.89
C ILE A 51 -5.06 -6.21 -1.51
N ASP A 52 -6.10 -6.99 -1.79
CA ASP A 52 -7.36 -6.44 -2.32
C ASP A 52 -8.11 -5.59 -1.30
N GLU A 53 -8.10 -5.96 -0.02
CA GLU A 53 -8.62 -5.13 1.08
C GLU A 53 -7.86 -3.79 1.17
N LEU A 54 -6.53 -3.80 1.05
CA LEU A 54 -5.69 -2.60 1.13
C LEU A 54 -5.86 -1.67 -0.08
N LYS A 55 -6.05 -2.22 -1.29
CA LYS A 55 -6.30 -1.42 -2.50
C LYS A 55 -7.56 -0.56 -2.36
N VAL A 56 -8.64 -1.09 -1.77
CA VAL A 56 -9.89 -0.34 -1.54
C VAL A 56 -9.60 0.86 -0.64
N LYS A 57 -8.94 0.64 0.50
CA LYS A 57 -8.58 1.72 1.44
C LYS A 57 -7.66 2.77 0.80
N ALA A 58 -6.68 2.35 0.01
CA ALA A 58 -5.76 3.26 -0.68
C ALA A 58 -6.50 4.19 -1.65
N ARG A 59 -7.51 3.68 -2.37
CA ARG A 59 -8.36 4.49 -3.26
C ARG A 59 -9.19 5.50 -2.49
N GLU A 60 -9.77 5.11 -1.35
CA GLU A 60 -10.59 6.00 -0.50
C GLU A 60 -9.81 7.22 0.00
N VAL A 61 -8.50 7.07 0.26
CA VAL A 61 -7.63 8.18 0.70
C VAL A 61 -6.88 8.87 -0.46
N GLY A 62 -7.20 8.52 -1.70
CA GLY A 62 -6.62 9.12 -2.90
C GLY A 62 -5.14 8.77 -3.14
N LEU A 63 -4.68 7.62 -2.65
CA LEU A 63 -3.34 7.06 -2.90
C LEU A 63 -3.39 6.04 -4.05
N TRP A 64 -3.89 6.46 -5.21
CA TRP A 64 -4.10 5.57 -6.36
C TRP A 64 -3.54 6.16 -7.65
N ASN A 65 -2.89 5.33 -8.47
CA ASN A 65 -2.28 5.73 -9.75
C ASN A 65 -1.32 6.93 -9.64
N MET A 66 -0.61 7.06 -8.51
CA MET A 66 0.26 8.20 -8.21
C MET A 66 1.47 8.37 -9.15
N PHE A 67 1.74 7.37 -9.99
CA PHE A 67 2.81 7.39 -11.00
C PHE A 67 2.38 8.08 -12.31
N LEU A 68 1.09 8.35 -12.50
CA LEU A 68 0.61 9.09 -13.66
C LEU A 68 0.87 10.59 -13.48
N PRO A 69 1.41 11.29 -14.48
CA PRO A 69 1.47 12.75 -14.44
C PRO A 69 0.04 13.30 -14.46
N HIS A 70 -0.25 14.21 -13.53
CA HIS A 70 -1.52 14.92 -13.40
C HIS A 70 -1.31 16.39 -13.70
#